data_AF-A0A7W2MCV3-F1
#
_entry.id   AF-A0A7W2MCV3-F1
#
_cell.length_a   1.000
_cell.length_b   1.000
_cell.length_c   1.000
_cell.angle_alpha   90.00
_cell.angle_beta   90.00
_cell.angle_gamma   90.00
#
_symmetry.space_group_name_H-M   'P 1'
#
loop_
_entity.id
_entity.type
_entity.pdbx_description
1 polymer ?
#
loop_
_entity_poly.entity_id
_entity_poly.type
_entity_poly.pdbx_seq_one_letter_code
_entity_poly.pdbx_strand_id
1 'polypeptide(L)'
;MSDIVLLKTGIELPMNAEMVYFNYFWLRDNCATSWDSSTQERTFDILDEADDLHATSAWINAAALEVIWSDGYQSRYNLDWLERWHKGENHGDLAVRARKTWYGDHYPNMARFSYDDVMANPASVADWAEAMLDEGVALIQDMPNSNEGLKTLCELFGTVRPSFSGYTFDVQSKANPENLAYTSKALELHTDLPAEELAPGIQFLHCRVNDAEGGNSLFVDATTVANALKQSYPQYFKILTEYQVPYRYTTHYQDVRTKQRIIELDPNNGEVSGINFSQHLADVFDFSQREMDTFYPAFRKFGQMLQDAQYLMTFRLNAGECMVFDNHRIAHGRASFIKGSGARHLRGCYVDRGDLRSVYRVLRASYPKAEAEITAPL
;
A
#
# COMPACT_ATOMS: atom_id res chain seq x y z
N MET A 1 44.83 -7.49 -3.46
CA MET A 1 43.62 -7.22 -2.67
C MET A 1 43.48 -5.73 -2.69
N SER A 2 42.35 -5.20 -3.16
CA SER A 2 42.12 -3.76 -3.16
C SER A 2 42.13 -3.30 -1.72
N ASP A 3 43.02 -2.38 -1.37
CA ASP A 3 43.14 -1.91 0.01
C ASP A 3 42.01 -0.92 0.35
N ILE A 4 41.65 -0.85 1.63
CA ILE A 4 40.74 0.18 2.14
C ILE A 4 41.39 1.56 1.95
N VAL A 5 40.63 2.53 1.47
CA VAL A 5 41.08 3.91 1.26
C VAL A 5 40.36 4.84 2.23
N LEU A 6 41.12 5.54 3.08
CA LEU A 6 40.59 6.61 3.92
C LEU A 6 40.56 7.90 3.12
N LEU A 7 39.37 8.46 2.92
CA LEU A 7 39.14 9.73 2.26
C LEU A 7 38.90 10.84 3.28
N LYS A 8 38.71 12.07 2.80
CA LYS A 8 38.43 13.22 3.66
C LYS A 8 37.11 13.07 4.46
N THR A 9 36.11 12.41 3.88
CA THR A 9 34.74 12.38 4.40
C THR A 9 34.18 10.97 4.61
N GLY A 10 34.98 9.94 4.35
CA GLY A 10 34.52 8.56 4.39
C GLY A 10 35.60 7.54 4.08
N ILE A 11 35.18 6.29 4.00
CA ILE A 11 36.01 5.11 3.72
C ILE A 11 35.53 4.50 2.41
N GLU A 12 36.46 4.14 1.54
CA GLU A 12 36.19 3.23 0.43
C GLU A 12 36.76 1.84 0.73
N LEU A 13 35.96 0.80 0.53
CA LEU A 13 36.40 -0.59 0.65
C LEU A 13 35.87 -1.45 -0.50
N PRO A 14 36.58 -2.52 -0.88
CA PRO A 14 36.09 -3.44 -1.90
C PRO A 14 34.90 -4.27 -1.40
N MET A 15 33.81 -4.28 -2.15
CA MET A 15 32.65 -5.16 -1.94
C MET A 15 32.15 -5.67 -3.31
N ASN A 16 31.99 -6.99 -3.46
CA ASN A 16 31.49 -7.62 -4.70
C ASN A 16 32.13 -7.12 -6.00
N ALA A 17 33.46 -7.00 -5.99
CA ALA A 17 34.30 -6.51 -7.09
C ALA A 17 34.17 -5.02 -7.46
N GLU A 18 33.48 -4.22 -6.63
CA GLU A 18 33.39 -2.77 -6.75
C GLU A 18 33.99 -2.07 -5.53
N MET A 19 34.45 -0.82 -5.69
CA MET A 19 34.84 0.02 -4.55
C MET A 19 33.61 0.78 -4.07
N VAL A 20 33.31 0.64 -2.79
CA VAL A 20 32.09 1.15 -2.17
C VAL A 20 32.44 2.20 -1.13
N TYR A 21 31.81 3.37 -1.23
CA TYR A 21 32.02 4.50 -0.31
C TYR A 21 31.01 4.49 0.85
N PHE A 22 31.52 4.72 2.06
CA PHE A 22 30.72 4.99 3.26
C PHE A 22 31.17 6.28 3.94
N ASN A 23 30.21 7.15 4.23
CA ASN A 23 30.46 8.42 4.93
C ASN A 23 30.83 8.20 6.41
N TYR A 24 31.73 9.01 6.95
CA TYR A 24 32.19 8.90 8.35
C TYR A 24 31.05 9.11 9.37
N PHE A 25 30.26 10.17 9.23
CA PHE A 25 29.12 10.41 10.12
C PHE A 25 28.11 9.27 10.03
N TRP A 26 27.81 8.78 8.82
CA TRP A 26 26.88 7.67 8.65
C TRP A 26 27.38 6.39 9.34
N LEU A 27 28.65 6.02 9.18
CA LEU A 27 29.22 4.88 9.89
C LEU A 27 29.11 5.10 11.40
N ARG A 28 29.60 6.24 11.90
CA ARG A 28 29.59 6.55 13.34
C ARG A 28 28.19 6.51 13.95
N ASP A 29 27.22 7.15 13.29
CA ASP A 29 25.82 7.18 13.71
C ASP A 29 25.17 5.80 13.73
N ASN A 30 25.61 4.88 12.86
CA ASN A 30 25.02 3.55 12.74
C ASN A 30 25.92 2.44 13.30
N CYS A 31 26.82 2.76 14.24
CA CYS A 31 27.50 1.74 15.03
C CYS A 31 26.46 0.91 15.82
N ALA A 32 26.73 -0.37 16.05
CA ALA A 32 25.81 -1.23 16.81
C ALA A 32 25.55 -0.71 18.24
N THR A 33 26.51 0.03 18.81
CA THR A 33 26.40 0.68 20.12
C THR A 33 25.59 1.97 20.10
N SER A 34 25.19 2.46 18.92
CA SER A 34 24.32 3.62 18.78
C SER A 34 22.87 3.35 19.16
N TRP A 35 22.54 2.08 19.44
CA TRP A 35 21.18 1.59 19.64
C TRP A 35 21.05 0.90 20.99
N ASP A 36 19.92 1.09 21.67
CA ASP A 36 19.55 0.27 22.82
C ASP A 36 19.28 -1.17 22.37
N SER A 37 19.94 -2.13 22.99
CA SER A 37 19.83 -3.55 22.60
C SER A 37 18.44 -4.16 22.82
N SER A 38 17.60 -3.56 23.66
CA SER A 38 16.27 -4.08 23.99
C SER A 38 15.18 -3.40 23.15
N THR A 39 15.24 -2.07 23.00
CA THR A 39 14.22 -1.31 22.27
C THR A 39 14.56 -1.09 20.80
N GLN A 40 15.83 -1.24 20.42
CA GLN A 40 16.37 -0.87 19.11
C GLN A 40 16.16 0.62 18.78
N GLU A 41 16.02 1.47 19.80
CA GLU A 41 15.95 2.92 19.65
C GLU A 41 17.35 3.54 19.68
N ARG A 42 17.55 4.67 19.01
CA ARG A 42 18.82 5.39 19.04
C ARG A 42 19.10 5.93 20.43
N THR A 43 20.28 5.64 20.95
CA THR A 43 20.80 6.18 22.22
C THR A 43 22.03 7.05 22.03
N PHE A 44 22.68 6.96 20.89
CA PHE A 44 23.79 7.81 20.51
C PHE A 44 23.28 9.03 19.73
N ASP A 45 23.77 10.21 20.10
CA ASP A 45 23.45 11.47 19.43
C ASP A 45 24.59 11.88 18.49
N ILE A 46 24.39 11.69 17.19
CA ILE A 46 25.34 12.12 16.16
C ILE A 46 25.52 13.65 16.12
N LEU A 47 24.59 14.42 16.68
CA LEU A 47 24.64 15.88 16.67
C LEU A 47 25.70 16.43 17.63
N ASP A 48 26.15 15.62 18.60
CA ASP A 48 27.21 15.97 19.55
C ASP A 48 28.62 15.66 19.01
N GLU A 49 28.73 14.97 17.87
CA GLU A 49 30.02 14.65 17.27
C GLU A 49 30.70 15.87 16.65
N ALA A 50 32.03 15.86 16.66
CA ALA A 50 32.82 16.95 16.11
C ALA A 50 32.70 17.00 14.57
N ASP A 51 32.67 18.22 14.01
CA ASP A 51 32.64 18.44 12.55
C ASP A 51 33.86 17.81 11.83
N ASP A 52 34.96 17.60 12.54
CA ASP A 52 36.18 16.97 12.03
C ASP A 52 36.24 15.46 12.28
N LEU A 53 35.12 14.79 12.58
CA LEU A 53 35.05 13.33 12.72
C LEU A 53 35.63 12.62 11.48
N HIS A 54 36.66 11.81 11.71
CA HIS A 54 37.27 10.98 10.67
C HIS A 54 37.84 9.69 11.24
N ALA A 55 37.95 8.67 10.39
CA ALA A 55 38.67 7.46 10.74
C ALA A 55 40.19 7.71 10.74
N THR A 56 40.87 7.27 11.80
CA THR A 56 42.34 7.26 11.88
C THR A 56 42.92 5.96 11.34
N SER A 57 42.15 4.87 11.39
CA SER A 57 42.47 3.59 10.74
C SER A 57 41.22 2.79 10.46
N ALA A 58 41.28 1.94 9.43
CA ALA A 58 40.23 0.97 9.14
C ALA A 58 40.82 -0.29 8.47
N TRP A 59 40.27 -1.45 8.79
CA TRP A 59 40.69 -2.72 8.20
C TRP A 59 39.54 -3.72 8.17
N ILE A 60 39.61 -4.69 7.26
CA ILE A 60 38.68 -5.82 7.26
C ILE A 60 39.25 -6.91 8.18
N ASN A 61 38.44 -7.35 9.14
CA ASN A 61 38.74 -8.48 10.00
C ASN A 61 37.63 -9.54 9.88
N ALA A 62 37.95 -10.67 9.25
CA ALA A 62 37.00 -11.70 8.86
C ALA A 62 35.88 -11.11 7.97
N ALA A 63 34.63 -11.11 8.44
CA ALA A 63 33.45 -10.62 7.72
C ALA A 63 32.98 -9.23 8.21
N ALA A 64 33.88 -8.43 8.79
CA ALA A 64 33.54 -7.11 9.31
C ALA A 64 34.58 -6.04 8.98
N LEU A 65 34.11 -4.81 8.79
CA LEU A 65 34.91 -3.60 8.79
C LEU A 65 35.11 -3.14 10.24
N GLU A 66 36.37 -2.95 10.62
CA GLU A 66 36.79 -2.33 11.88
C GLU A 66 37.25 -0.90 11.59
N VAL A 67 36.85 0.06 12.44
CA VAL A 67 37.20 1.48 12.31
C VAL A 67 37.64 2.03 13.66
N ILE A 68 38.75 2.76 13.69
CA ILE A 68 39.16 3.59 14.83
C ILE A 68 38.96 5.06 14.45
N TRP A 69 38.24 5.80 15.28
CA TRP A 69 37.88 7.20 15.06
C TRP A 69 38.93 8.16 15.66
N SER A 70 38.82 9.45 15.32
CA SER A 70 39.71 10.53 15.80
C SER A 70 39.66 10.74 17.32
N ASP A 71 38.55 10.39 17.96
CA ASP A 71 38.35 10.39 19.42
C ASP A 71 38.85 9.10 20.11
N GLY A 72 39.35 8.14 19.32
CA GLY A 72 39.80 6.83 19.78
C GLY A 72 38.69 5.78 19.94
N TYR A 73 37.43 6.13 19.66
CA TYR A 73 36.32 5.18 19.65
C TYR A 73 36.52 4.11 18.58
N GLN A 74 35.98 2.92 18.80
CA GLN A 74 36.09 1.78 17.89
C GLN A 74 34.72 1.30 17.47
N SER A 75 34.53 1.12 16.17
CA SER A 75 33.29 0.64 15.59
C SER A 75 33.54 -0.58 14.71
N ARG A 76 32.59 -1.53 14.76
CA ARG A 76 32.61 -2.77 13.98
C ARG A 76 31.31 -2.90 13.18
N TYR A 77 31.42 -3.21 11.89
CA TYR A 77 30.28 -3.36 10.99
C TYR A 77 30.38 -4.66 10.21
N ASN A 78 29.32 -5.50 10.21
CA ASN A 78 29.28 -6.68 9.35
C ASN A 78 29.26 -6.25 7.88
N LEU A 79 30.04 -6.92 7.02
CA LEU A 79 30.11 -6.59 5.59
C LEU A 79 28.75 -6.80 4.90
N ASP A 80 28.01 -7.86 5.23
CA ASP A 80 26.67 -8.11 4.66
C ASP A 80 25.68 -6.99 5.04
N TRP A 81 25.82 -6.45 6.25
CA TRP A 81 25.02 -5.31 6.69
C TRP A 81 25.40 -4.06 5.88
N LEU A 82 26.70 -3.74 5.77
CA LEU A 82 27.17 -2.62 4.94
C LEU A 82 26.68 -2.74 3.48
N GLU A 83 26.68 -3.96 2.93
CA GLU A 83 26.23 -4.20 1.56
C GLU A 83 24.74 -3.86 1.39
N ARG A 84 23.92 -4.28 2.36
CA ARG A 84 22.48 -4.00 2.38
C ARG A 84 22.19 -2.50 2.40
N TRP A 85 22.98 -1.70 3.11
CA TRP A 85 22.69 -0.28 3.31
C TRP A 85 23.28 0.65 2.25
N HIS A 86 24.28 0.21 1.48
CA HIS A 86 24.95 1.07 0.49
C HIS A 86 24.12 1.37 -0.77
N LYS A 87 23.27 0.43 -1.23
CA LYS A 87 22.70 0.47 -2.59
C LYS A 87 21.53 1.45 -2.77
N GLY A 88 20.93 1.97 -1.70
CA GLY A 88 19.73 2.83 -1.79
C GLY A 88 18.47 2.11 -2.30
N GLU A 89 18.49 0.78 -2.42
CA GLU A 89 17.41 -0.06 -2.96
C GLU A 89 16.45 -0.56 -1.86
N ASN A 90 16.03 0.34 -0.96
CA ASN A 90 15.16 0.02 0.19
C ASN A 90 15.69 -1.10 1.10
N HIS A 91 17.00 -1.33 1.11
CA HIS A 91 17.69 -2.21 2.08
C HIS A 91 17.18 -3.66 2.10
N GLY A 92 16.68 -4.17 0.97
CA GLY A 92 16.10 -5.51 0.90
C GLY A 92 14.78 -5.66 1.65
N ASP A 93 14.03 -4.57 1.82
CA ASP A 93 12.70 -4.60 2.43
C ASP A 93 11.76 -5.54 1.66
N LEU A 94 11.40 -6.64 2.31
CA LEU A 94 10.52 -7.67 1.75
C LEU A 94 9.19 -7.09 1.23
N ALA A 95 8.66 -6.06 1.91
CA ALA A 95 7.37 -5.47 1.57
C ALA A 95 7.43 -4.49 0.39
N VAL A 96 8.63 -4.13 -0.09
CA VAL A 96 8.79 -3.42 -1.35
C VAL A 96 8.74 -4.43 -2.48
N ARG A 97 7.56 -4.56 -3.08
CA ARG A 97 7.26 -5.56 -4.10
C ARG A 97 6.87 -4.92 -5.42
N ALA A 98 7.19 -5.59 -6.51
CA ALA A 98 6.75 -5.21 -7.84
C ALA A 98 5.26 -5.56 -8.00
N ARG A 99 4.43 -4.55 -8.25
CA ARG A 99 3.00 -4.77 -8.52
C ARG A 99 2.83 -5.56 -9.82
N LYS A 100 1.99 -6.60 -9.78
CA LYS A 100 1.57 -7.39 -10.92
C LYS A 100 0.28 -6.81 -11.50
N THR A 101 0.36 -6.24 -12.70
CA THR A 101 -0.79 -5.74 -13.45
C THR A 101 -1.76 -6.87 -13.80
N TRP A 102 -3.06 -6.59 -13.73
CA TRP A 102 -4.12 -7.48 -14.18
C TRP A 102 -5.26 -6.74 -14.90
N TYR A 103 -6.10 -7.50 -15.60
CA TYR A 103 -7.16 -7.02 -16.50
C TYR A 103 -8.53 -7.63 -16.15
N GLY A 104 -9.57 -7.35 -16.95
CA GLY A 104 -10.95 -7.76 -16.64
C GLY A 104 -11.18 -9.27 -16.52
N ASP A 105 -10.26 -10.10 -17.01
CA ASP A 105 -10.27 -11.55 -16.96
C ASP A 105 -9.58 -12.14 -15.72
N HIS A 106 -9.17 -11.32 -14.74
CA HIS A 106 -8.38 -11.78 -13.58
C HIS A 106 -9.14 -12.66 -12.58
N TYR A 107 -10.48 -12.58 -12.52
CA TYR A 107 -11.28 -13.22 -11.46
C TYR A 107 -11.02 -14.73 -11.22
N PRO A 108 -10.81 -15.57 -12.27
CA PRO A 108 -10.46 -16.98 -12.09
C PRO A 108 -9.06 -17.21 -11.50
N ASN A 109 -8.12 -16.29 -11.70
CA ASN A 109 -6.72 -16.39 -11.28
C ASN A 109 -6.42 -15.63 -9.98
N MET A 110 -7.33 -14.77 -9.55
CA MET A 110 -7.22 -14.01 -8.30
C MET A 110 -7.00 -14.93 -7.10
N ALA A 111 -6.08 -14.55 -6.22
CA ALA A 111 -5.74 -15.32 -5.02
C ALA A 111 -6.96 -15.54 -4.11
N ARG A 112 -7.07 -16.77 -3.60
CA ARG A 112 -8.18 -17.24 -2.75
C ARG A 112 -7.63 -17.96 -1.53
N PHE A 113 -8.18 -17.63 -0.37
CA PHE A 113 -7.84 -18.24 0.91
C PHE A 113 -9.13 -18.61 1.65
N SER A 114 -9.11 -19.65 2.48
CA SER A 114 -10.23 -19.93 3.38
C SER A 114 -10.02 -19.21 4.71
N TYR A 115 -11.10 -18.80 5.35
CA TYR A 115 -11.07 -18.15 6.66
C TYR A 115 -10.35 -19.02 7.70
N ASP A 116 -10.71 -20.29 7.81
CA ASP A 116 -10.12 -21.19 8.81
C ASP A 116 -8.61 -21.37 8.62
N ASP A 117 -8.11 -21.37 7.38
CA ASP A 117 -6.69 -21.51 7.09
C ASP A 117 -5.90 -20.27 7.51
N VAL A 118 -6.33 -19.07 7.12
CA VAL A 118 -5.63 -17.83 7.50
C VAL A 118 -5.70 -17.56 9.01
N MET A 119 -6.76 -18.01 9.69
CA MET A 119 -6.87 -17.89 11.15
C MET A 119 -5.94 -18.87 11.90
N ALA A 120 -5.63 -20.03 11.32
CA ALA A 120 -4.82 -21.06 11.97
C ALA A 120 -3.34 -21.02 11.57
N ASN A 121 -3.02 -20.56 10.36
CA ASN A 121 -1.72 -20.73 9.72
C ASN A 121 -1.08 -19.38 9.35
N PRO A 122 -0.11 -18.88 10.14
CA PRO A 122 0.55 -17.61 9.85
C PRO A 122 1.28 -17.57 8.49
N ALA A 123 1.73 -18.71 7.97
CA ALA A 123 2.29 -18.80 6.62
C ALA A 123 1.25 -18.46 5.53
N SER A 124 -0.01 -18.87 5.72
CA SER A 124 -1.11 -18.52 4.81
C SER A 124 -1.42 -17.02 4.86
N VAL A 125 -1.33 -16.39 6.05
CA VAL A 125 -1.42 -14.93 6.19
C VAL A 125 -0.29 -14.22 5.44
N ALA A 126 0.95 -14.77 5.48
CA ALA A 126 2.07 -14.24 4.71
C ALA A 126 1.84 -14.32 3.19
N ASP A 127 1.27 -15.43 2.70
CA ASP A 127 0.91 -15.61 1.29
C ASP A 127 -0.24 -14.69 0.86
N TRP A 128 -1.24 -14.50 1.72
CA TRP A 128 -2.33 -13.55 1.50
C TRP A 128 -1.83 -12.12 1.47
N ALA A 129 -0.99 -11.72 2.42
CA ALA A 129 -0.38 -10.39 2.42
C ALA A 129 0.50 -10.17 1.18
N GLU A 130 1.22 -11.20 0.72
CA GLU A 130 1.98 -11.14 -0.53
C GLU A 130 1.07 -10.88 -1.75
N ALA A 131 -0.04 -11.62 -1.86
CA ALA A 131 -1.02 -11.41 -2.93
C ALA A 131 -1.61 -10.00 -2.89
N MET A 132 -1.85 -9.45 -1.70
CA MET A 132 -2.31 -8.07 -1.54
C MET A 132 -1.25 -7.05 -1.99
N LEU A 133 0.03 -7.27 -1.72
CA LEU A 133 1.11 -6.38 -2.18
C LEU A 133 1.35 -6.49 -3.69
N ASP A 134 1.25 -7.70 -4.25
CA ASP A 134 1.48 -7.97 -5.67
C ASP A 134 0.28 -7.54 -6.54
N GLU A 135 -0.92 -7.98 -6.21
CA GLU A 135 -2.13 -7.85 -7.03
C GLU A 135 -3.14 -6.84 -6.48
N GLY A 136 -3.02 -6.47 -5.19
CA GLY A 136 -3.93 -5.51 -4.56
C GLY A 136 -5.34 -6.04 -4.33
N VAL A 137 -5.58 -7.33 -4.51
CA VAL A 137 -6.90 -7.94 -4.33
C VAL A 137 -6.78 -9.43 -4.00
N ALA A 138 -7.63 -9.92 -3.11
CA ALA A 138 -7.79 -11.34 -2.78
C ALA A 138 -9.21 -11.63 -2.28
N LEU A 139 -9.64 -12.90 -2.40
CA LEU A 139 -10.89 -13.37 -1.82
C LEU A 139 -10.63 -14.26 -0.60
N ILE A 140 -11.32 -13.97 0.49
CA ILE A 140 -11.42 -14.87 1.64
C ILE A 140 -12.77 -15.61 1.57
N GLN A 141 -12.75 -16.92 1.67
CA GLN A 141 -13.91 -17.80 1.56
C GLN A 141 -14.28 -18.39 2.92
N ASP A 142 -15.50 -18.95 2.99
CA ASP A 142 -15.99 -19.70 4.15
C ASP A 142 -16.00 -18.90 5.46
N MET A 143 -16.20 -17.59 5.38
CA MET A 143 -16.27 -16.73 6.56
C MET A 143 -17.53 -17.00 7.39
N PRO A 144 -17.41 -16.99 8.73
CA PRO A 144 -18.57 -17.07 9.60
C PRO A 144 -19.43 -15.82 9.44
N ASN A 145 -20.74 -15.99 9.36
CA ASN A 145 -21.73 -14.90 9.26
C ASN A 145 -21.85 -14.14 10.61
N SER A 146 -20.79 -13.47 11.05
CA SER A 146 -20.73 -12.72 12.30
C SER A 146 -19.93 -11.41 12.15
N ASN A 147 -20.16 -10.46 13.06
CA ASN A 147 -19.37 -9.23 13.10
C ASN A 147 -17.94 -9.50 13.57
N GLU A 148 -17.79 -10.45 14.50
CA GLU A 148 -16.48 -10.88 15.00
C GLU A 148 -15.63 -11.52 13.91
N GLY A 149 -16.24 -12.26 12.97
CA GLY A 149 -15.53 -12.86 11.84
C GLY A 149 -14.80 -11.82 10.97
N LEU A 150 -15.46 -10.70 10.66
CA LEU A 150 -14.83 -9.60 9.92
C LEU A 150 -13.73 -8.93 10.73
N LYS A 151 -13.97 -8.66 12.02
CA LYS A 151 -13.02 -8.01 12.91
C LYS A 151 -11.74 -8.85 13.07
N THR A 152 -11.88 -10.13 13.39
CA THR A 152 -10.74 -11.05 13.59
C THR A 152 -9.93 -11.27 12.31
N LEU A 153 -10.58 -11.38 11.15
CA LEU A 153 -9.88 -11.44 9.86
C LEU A 153 -9.06 -10.17 9.60
N CYS A 154 -9.66 -9.00 9.85
CA CYS A 154 -9.04 -7.69 9.70
C CYS A 154 -7.80 -7.54 10.62
N GLU A 155 -7.92 -8.05 11.86
CA GLU A 155 -6.86 -8.07 12.87
C GLU A 155 -5.66 -8.97 12.52
N LEU A 156 -5.76 -9.84 11.51
CA LEU A 156 -4.59 -10.53 10.95
C LEU A 156 -3.63 -9.59 10.20
N PHE A 157 -4.14 -8.47 9.67
CA PHE A 157 -3.32 -7.45 9.02
C PHE A 157 -3.02 -6.26 9.91
N GLY A 158 -3.98 -5.81 10.72
CA GLY A 158 -3.81 -4.58 11.49
C GLY A 158 -5.03 -4.22 12.33
N THR A 159 -4.97 -3.06 12.96
CA THR A 159 -6.13 -2.58 13.72
C THR A 159 -7.18 -2.03 12.76
N VAL A 160 -8.46 -2.25 13.08
CA VAL A 160 -9.56 -1.63 12.33
C VAL A 160 -9.38 -0.11 12.36
N ARG A 161 -9.12 0.48 11.19
CA ARG A 161 -8.97 1.92 10.99
C ARG A 161 -10.34 2.60 11.04
N PRO A 162 -10.61 3.48 12.02
CA PRO A 162 -11.85 4.26 12.02
C PRO A 162 -11.85 5.27 10.87
N SER A 163 -13.02 5.52 10.31
CA SER A 163 -13.25 6.60 9.34
C SER A 163 -14.38 7.51 9.79
N PHE A 164 -14.72 8.52 9.00
CA PHE A 164 -15.94 9.30 9.25
C PHE A 164 -17.24 8.47 9.21
N SER A 165 -17.18 7.23 8.69
CA SER A 165 -18.28 6.26 8.69
C SER A 165 -18.26 5.32 9.91
N GLY A 166 -17.32 5.50 10.84
CA GLY A 166 -17.11 4.65 12.03
C GLY A 166 -16.05 3.57 11.82
N TYR A 167 -15.99 2.60 12.73
CA TYR A 167 -15.06 1.46 12.67
C TYR A 167 -15.45 0.43 11.60
N THR A 168 -16.75 0.29 11.36
CA THR A 168 -17.31 -0.66 10.40
C THR A 168 -18.59 -0.07 9.82
N PHE A 169 -18.99 -0.50 8.64
CA PHE A 169 -20.19 0.01 7.96
C PHE A 169 -20.98 -1.15 7.31
N ASP A 170 -22.30 -0.95 7.19
CA ASP A 170 -23.22 -1.93 6.61
C ASP A 170 -23.80 -1.41 5.29
N VAL A 171 -23.49 -2.11 4.20
CA VAL A 171 -24.00 -1.84 2.84
C VAL A 171 -25.24 -2.70 2.59
N GLN A 172 -26.40 -2.12 2.87
CA GLN A 172 -27.72 -2.69 2.64
C GLN A 172 -28.68 -1.62 2.12
N SER A 173 -29.73 -2.02 1.38
CA SER A 173 -30.75 -1.08 0.91
C SER A 173 -31.51 -0.48 2.10
N LYS A 174 -31.40 0.83 2.32
CA LYS A 174 -32.13 1.55 3.38
C LYS A 174 -33.36 2.27 2.80
N ALA A 175 -34.42 2.43 3.60
CA ALA A 175 -35.61 3.17 3.17
C ALA A 175 -35.31 4.66 2.92
N ASN A 176 -34.42 5.26 3.74
CA ASN A 176 -33.89 6.62 3.60
C ASN A 176 -32.35 6.55 3.56
N PRO A 177 -31.74 6.46 2.37
CA PRO A 177 -30.29 6.27 2.24
C PRO A 177 -29.52 7.59 2.37
N GLU A 178 -28.51 7.64 3.24
CA GLU A 178 -27.57 8.77 3.38
C GLU A 178 -26.44 8.76 2.33
N ASN A 179 -26.29 7.66 1.58
CA ASN A 179 -25.28 7.46 0.55
C ASN A 179 -25.86 6.59 -0.59
N LEU A 180 -25.46 6.84 -1.84
CA LEU A 180 -25.81 6.05 -3.03
C LEU A 180 -25.52 4.56 -2.87
N ALA A 181 -24.49 4.18 -2.11
CA ALA A 181 -24.16 2.79 -1.78
C ALA A 181 -25.35 2.02 -1.17
N TYR A 182 -26.26 2.73 -0.47
CA TYR A 182 -27.45 2.19 0.18
C TYR A 182 -28.72 2.19 -0.72
N THR A 183 -28.56 2.39 -2.04
CA THR A 183 -29.64 2.32 -3.04
C THR A 183 -29.52 1.08 -3.94
N SER A 184 -30.53 0.79 -4.78
CA SER A 184 -30.48 -0.28 -5.79
C SER A 184 -29.90 0.13 -7.15
N LYS A 185 -29.46 1.38 -7.29
CA LYS A 185 -28.85 1.91 -8.51
C LYS A 185 -27.44 1.33 -8.69
N ALA A 186 -26.89 1.43 -9.90
CA ALA A 186 -25.47 1.15 -10.09
C ALA A 186 -24.65 2.12 -9.21
N LEU A 187 -23.60 1.59 -8.57
CA LEU A 187 -22.58 2.38 -7.92
C LEU A 187 -21.40 2.43 -8.90
N GLU A 188 -21.05 3.65 -9.31
CA GLU A 188 -19.96 3.89 -10.27
C GLU A 188 -18.62 3.40 -9.71
N LEU A 189 -17.65 3.16 -10.59
CA LEU A 189 -16.29 2.85 -10.16
C LEU A 189 -15.71 4.00 -9.35
N HIS A 190 -15.20 3.69 -8.16
CA HIS A 190 -14.61 4.65 -7.25
C HIS A 190 -13.53 4.03 -6.37
N THR A 191 -12.71 4.89 -5.77
CA THR A 191 -11.96 4.60 -4.55
C THR A 191 -12.64 5.28 -3.37
N ASP A 192 -12.60 4.62 -2.22
CA ASP A 192 -13.36 5.01 -1.03
C ASP A 192 -12.69 6.11 -0.23
N LEU A 193 -13.52 7.01 0.29
CA LEU A 193 -13.19 8.10 1.20
C LEU A 193 -12.05 9.05 0.76
N PRO A 194 -11.96 9.48 -0.51
CA PRO A 194 -10.95 10.46 -0.94
C PRO A 194 -11.15 11.85 -0.32
N ALA A 195 -12.23 12.06 0.45
CA ALA A 195 -12.45 13.25 1.26
C ALA A 195 -11.58 13.28 2.54
N GLU A 196 -11.05 12.14 2.99
CA GLU A 196 -10.09 12.09 4.10
C GLU A 196 -8.68 12.49 3.61
N GLU A 197 -7.93 13.18 4.47
CA GLU A 197 -6.52 13.50 4.19
C GLU A 197 -5.69 12.24 3.93
N LEU A 198 -5.96 11.19 4.71
CA LEU A 198 -5.37 9.87 4.58
C LEU A 198 -6.47 8.87 4.25
N ALA A 199 -6.84 8.70 2.98
CA ALA A 199 -7.85 7.70 2.61
C ALA A 199 -7.41 6.27 3.06
N PRO A 200 -8.35 5.39 3.45
CA PRO A 200 -8.00 4.07 3.96
C PRO A 200 -7.22 3.23 2.94
N GLY A 201 -6.24 2.48 3.43
CA GLY A 201 -5.36 1.65 2.61
C GLY A 201 -6.06 0.41 2.05
N ILE A 202 -6.43 -0.51 2.92
CA ILE A 202 -7.00 -1.81 2.56
C ILE A 202 -8.46 -1.85 3.02
N GLN A 203 -9.35 -2.27 2.13
CA GLN A 203 -10.77 -2.40 2.38
C GLN A 203 -11.19 -3.86 2.40
N PHE A 204 -12.03 -4.20 3.37
CA PHE A 204 -12.69 -5.48 3.49
C PHE A 204 -14.18 -5.30 3.20
N LEU A 205 -14.76 -6.19 2.39
CA LEU A 205 -16.19 -6.27 2.13
C LEU A 205 -16.66 -7.72 2.28
N HIS A 206 -17.17 -8.05 3.46
CA HIS A 206 -17.72 -9.37 3.78
C HIS A 206 -19.20 -9.44 3.40
N CYS A 207 -19.54 -10.35 2.47
CA CYS A 207 -20.91 -10.61 2.07
C CYS A 207 -21.61 -11.51 3.10
N ARG A 208 -22.58 -10.93 3.81
CA ARG A 208 -23.40 -11.62 4.81
C ARG A 208 -24.57 -12.34 4.14
N VAL A 209 -25.19 -11.67 3.17
CA VAL A 209 -26.33 -12.16 2.40
C VAL A 209 -26.26 -11.58 0.99
N ASN A 210 -26.54 -12.40 -0.03
CA ASN A 210 -26.74 -11.94 -1.39
C ASN A 210 -27.73 -12.85 -2.13
N ASP A 211 -29.02 -12.62 -1.90
CA ASP A 211 -30.14 -13.28 -2.57
C ASP A 211 -30.72 -12.43 -3.71
N ALA A 212 -30.25 -11.18 -3.85
CA ALA A 212 -30.73 -10.26 -4.86
C ALA A 212 -30.29 -10.67 -6.28
N GLU A 213 -31.17 -10.41 -7.25
CA GLU A 213 -30.89 -10.56 -8.67
C GLU A 213 -30.15 -9.32 -9.21
N GLY A 214 -29.00 -9.54 -9.86
CA GLY A 214 -28.06 -8.49 -10.24
C GLY A 214 -27.05 -8.14 -9.13
N GLY A 215 -26.56 -6.91 -9.12
CA GLY A 215 -25.70 -6.41 -8.05
C GLY A 215 -24.28 -6.98 -8.05
N ASN A 216 -23.82 -7.43 -9.22
CA ASN A 216 -22.44 -7.89 -9.43
C ASN A 216 -21.45 -6.81 -9.01
N SER A 217 -20.36 -7.26 -8.39
CA SER A 217 -19.20 -6.44 -8.07
C SER A 217 -18.44 -6.11 -9.36
N LEU A 218 -17.97 -4.87 -9.44
CA LEU A 218 -17.19 -4.34 -10.56
C LEU A 218 -15.85 -3.87 -10.02
N PHE A 219 -14.75 -4.42 -10.52
CA PHE A 219 -13.40 -4.17 -10.01
C PHE A 219 -12.47 -3.84 -11.18
N VAL A 220 -11.56 -2.88 -10.97
CA VAL A 220 -10.57 -2.44 -11.95
C VAL A 220 -9.25 -2.17 -11.25
N ASP A 221 -8.15 -2.71 -11.77
CA ASP A 221 -6.81 -2.25 -11.40
C ASP A 221 -6.58 -0.85 -11.99
N ALA A 222 -6.92 0.16 -11.21
CA ALA A 222 -6.87 1.54 -11.67
C ALA A 222 -5.43 2.03 -11.88
N THR A 223 -4.43 1.37 -11.27
CA THR A 223 -3.01 1.66 -11.55
C THR A 223 -2.58 1.13 -12.92
N THR A 224 -3.11 -0.02 -13.33
CA THR A 224 -2.95 -0.52 -14.71
C THR A 224 -3.57 0.43 -15.72
N VAL A 225 -4.77 0.95 -15.46
CA VAL A 225 -5.42 1.95 -16.33
C VAL A 225 -4.64 3.26 -16.36
N ALA A 226 -4.09 3.71 -15.22
CA ALA A 226 -3.26 4.91 -15.14
C ALA A 226 -1.97 4.76 -15.96
N ASN A 227 -1.32 3.60 -15.92
CA ASN A 227 -0.16 3.31 -16.74
C ASN A 227 -0.50 3.23 -18.24
N ALA A 228 -1.66 2.68 -18.61
CA ALA A 228 -2.14 2.73 -19.99
C ALA A 228 -2.45 4.17 -20.46
N LEU A 229 -2.97 5.02 -19.56
CA LEU A 229 -3.17 6.45 -19.81
C LEU A 229 -1.82 7.16 -20.01
N LYS A 230 -0.80 6.86 -19.19
CA LYS A 230 0.57 7.39 -19.33
C LYS A 230 1.14 7.13 -20.73
N GLN A 231 0.92 5.92 -21.25
CA GLN A 231 1.40 5.53 -22.58
C GLN A 231 0.58 6.16 -23.72
N SER A 232 -0.76 6.13 -23.62
CA SER A 232 -1.64 6.52 -24.72
C SER A 232 -1.96 8.02 -24.76
N TYR A 233 -1.96 8.68 -23.59
CA TYR A 233 -2.34 10.07 -23.39
C TYR A 233 -1.42 10.74 -22.35
N PRO A 234 -0.11 10.86 -22.60
CA PRO A 234 0.87 11.33 -21.60
C PRO A 234 0.55 12.72 -21.03
N GLN A 235 -0.04 13.61 -21.82
CA GLN A 235 -0.46 14.93 -21.35
C GLN A 235 -1.64 14.85 -20.36
N TYR A 236 -2.59 13.93 -20.57
CA TYR A 236 -3.68 13.71 -19.63
C TYR A 236 -3.17 13.08 -18.34
N PHE A 237 -2.26 12.11 -18.44
CA PHE A 237 -1.60 11.55 -17.26
C PHE A 237 -0.91 12.65 -16.44
N LYS A 238 -0.11 13.51 -17.07
CA LYS A 238 0.55 14.63 -16.40
C LYS A 238 -0.44 15.53 -15.66
N ILE A 239 -1.52 15.96 -16.32
CA ILE A 239 -2.57 16.77 -15.70
C ILE A 239 -3.13 16.09 -14.45
N LEU A 240 -3.47 14.80 -14.54
CA LEU A 240 -4.07 14.05 -13.44
C LEU A 240 -3.10 13.74 -12.28
N THR A 241 -1.79 13.84 -12.52
CA THR A 241 -0.74 13.75 -11.48
C THR A 241 -0.37 15.08 -10.85
N GLU A 242 -0.73 16.22 -11.46
CA GLU A 242 -0.33 17.55 -10.99
C GLU A 242 -1.46 18.27 -10.26
N TYR A 243 -2.69 18.20 -10.80
CA TYR A 243 -3.84 18.91 -10.27
C TYR A 243 -4.45 18.20 -9.05
N GLN A 244 -4.72 18.96 -7.99
CA GLN A 244 -5.42 18.49 -6.80
C GLN A 244 -6.91 18.85 -6.88
N VAL A 245 -7.79 17.85 -6.96
CA VAL A 245 -9.24 18.02 -7.04
C VAL A 245 -9.86 18.04 -5.64
N PRO A 246 -10.88 18.87 -5.39
CA PRO A 246 -11.58 18.86 -4.12
C PRO A 246 -12.53 17.67 -3.98
N TYR A 247 -12.47 17.02 -2.81
CA TYR A 247 -13.40 16.00 -2.36
C TYR A 247 -14.10 16.46 -1.09
N ARG A 248 -15.37 16.08 -0.93
CA ARG A 248 -16.19 16.47 0.22
C ARG A 248 -17.17 15.40 0.63
N TYR A 249 -17.24 15.17 1.94
CA TYR A 249 -18.29 14.41 2.59
C TYR A 249 -18.95 15.28 3.67
N THR A 250 -20.28 15.40 3.66
CA THR A 250 -20.98 16.26 4.61
C THR A 250 -22.26 15.62 5.13
N THR A 251 -22.52 15.82 6.42
CA THR A 251 -23.73 15.43 7.15
C THR A 251 -24.22 16.62 7.98
N HIS A 252 -25.21 16.43 8.86
CA HIS A 252 -25.64 17.48 9.79
C HIS A 252 -24.63 17.79 10.91
N TYR A 253 -23.60 16.95 11.08
CA TYR A 253 -22.59 17.07 12.15
C TYR A 253 -21.14 16.96 11.65
N GLN A 254 -20.93 16.73 10.34
CA GLN A 254 -19.61 16.59 9.72
C GLN A 254 -19.52 17.39 8.42
N ASP A 255 -18.35 17.96 8.17
CA ASP A 255 -17.97 18.53 6.88
C ASP A 255 -16.49 18.22 6.65
N VAL A 256 -16.23 17.06 6.05
CA VAL A 256 -14.89 16.54 5.78
C VAL A 256 -14.51 16.93 4.36
N ARG A 257 -13.36 17.58 4.20
CA ARG A 257 -12.88 18.07 2.90
C ARG A 257 -11.38 17.89 2.79
N THR A 258 -10.93 17.55 1.61
CA THR A 258 -9.51 17.58 1.24
C THR A 258 -9.39 17.83 -0.25
N LYS A 259 -8.15 18.06 -0.73
CA LYS A 259 -7.84 17.99 -2.15
C LYS A 259 -6.85 16.86 -2.40
N GLN A 260 -7.14 15.99 -3.36
CA GLN A 260 -6.26 14.88 -3.73
C GLN A 260 -5.90 14.95 -5.22
N ARG A 261 -4.76 14.39 -5.59
CA ARG A 261 -4.45 14.13 -7.01
C ARG A 261 -5.21 12.89 -7.46
N ILE A 262 -5.71 12.90 -8.69
CA ILE A 262 -6.42 11.73 -9.24
C ILE A 262 -5.47 10.54 -9.35
N ILE A 263 -4.24 10.79 -9.81
CA ILE A 263 -3.18 9.79 -9.90
C ILE A 263 -2.03 10.24 -8.99
N GLU A 264 -1.70 9.42 -8.01
CA GLU A 264 -0.55 9.64 -7.14
C GLU A 264 0.69 8.94 -7.70
N LEU A 265 1.84 9.59 -7.53
CA LEU A 265 3.14 9.02 -7.89
C LEU A 265 3.95 8.77 -6.62
N ASP A 266 4.70 7.69 -6.62
CA ASP A 266 5.73 7.44 -5.62
C ASP A 266 6.85 8.47 -5.82
N PRO A 267 7.23 9.22 -4.78
CA PRO A 267 8.22 10.29 -4.90
C PRO A 267 9.64 9.78 -5.18
N ASN A 268 9.95 8.52 -4.87
CA ASN A 268 11.30 7.98 -5.00
C ASN A 268 11.57 7.43 -6.40
N ASN A 269 10.57 6.84 -7.06
CA ASN A 269 10.73 6.20 -8.37
C ASN A 269 9.79 6.71 -9.47
N GLY A 270 8.79 7.54 -9.12
CA GLY A 270 7.85 8.12 -10.09
C GLY A 270 6.81 7.13 -10.64
N GLU A 271 6.69 5.94 -10.05
CA GLU A 271 5.66 4.96 -10.39
C GLU A 271 4.30 5.35 -9.82
N VAL A 272 3.21 4.88 -10.43
CA VAL A 272 1.86 5.11 -9.90
C VAL A 272 1.72 4.42 -8.54
N SER A 273 1.42 5.20 -7.50
CA SER A 273 1.35 4.74 -6.10
C SER A 273 -0.07 4.61 -5.57
N GLY A 274 -1.01 5.34 -6.16
CA GLY A 274 -2.41 5.41 -5.71
C GLY A 274 -3.32 6.13 -6.69
N ILE A 275 -4.62 5.95 -6.52
CA ILE A 275 -5.69 6.54 -7.31
C ILE A 275 -6.75 7.11 -6.37
N ASN A 276 -7.04 8.40 -6.53
CA ASN A 276 -8.20 9.04 -5.89
C ASN A 276 -9.21 9.36 -6.97
N PHE A 277 -10.24 8.54 -7.10
CA PHE A 277 -11.27 8.75 -8.10
C PHE A 277 -12.62 8.38 -7.51
N SER A 278 -13.45 9.38 -7.18
CA SER A 278 -14.82 9.16 -6.73
C SER A 278 -15.72 10.28 -7.20
N GLN A 279 -16.56 10.01 -8.20
CA GLN A 279 -17.47 11.05 -8.73
C GLN A 279 -18.52 11.48 -7.71
N HIS A 280 -18.96 10.57 -6.84
CA HIS A 280 -20.01 10.85 -5.87
C HIS A 280 -19.52 11.61 -4.62
N LEU A 281 -18.21 11.64 -4.38
CA LEU A 281 -17.57 12.44 -3.32
C LEU A 281 -16.79 13.64 -3.86
N ALA A 282 -16.68 13.79 -5.18
CA ALA A 282 -16.08 14.97 -5.79
C ALA A 282 -16.91 16.22 -5.43
N ASP A 283 -16.24 17.24 -4.91
CA ASP A 283 -16.88 18.56 -4.71
C ASP A 283 -16.86 19.34 -6.02
N VAL A 284 -17.42 20.55 -6.01
CA VAL A 284 -17.30 21.49 -7.12
C VAL A 284 -15.82 21.81 -7.37
N PHE A 285 -15.29 21.38 -8.51
CA PHE A 285 -13.91 21.68 -8.89
C PHE A 285 -13.71 23.19 -9.01
N ASP A 286 -12.71 23.71 -8.31
CA ASP A 286 -12.51 25.13 -8.06
C ASP A 286 -11.30 25.72 -8.82
N PHE A 287 -10.84 25.05 -9.88
CA PHE A 287 -9.85 25.60 -10.82
C PHE A 287 -10.44 26.77 -11.63
N SER A 288 -9.57 27.58 -12.24
CA SER A 288 -10.04 28.60 -13.16
C SER A 288 -10.78 27.97 -14.35
N GLN A 289 -11.79 28.66 -14.89
CA GLN A 289 -12.58 28.12 -16.00
C GLN A 289 -11.73 27.78 -17.24
N ARG A 290 -10.59 28.46 -17.45
CA ARG A 290 -9.66 28.13 -18.54
C ARG A 290 -8.84 26.88 -18.27
N GLU A 291 -8.49 26.59 -17.02
CA GLU A 291 -7.84 25.32 -16.66
C GLU A 291 -8.82 24.14 -16.79
N MET A 292 -10.12 24.38 -16.63
CA MET A 292 -11.14 23.35 -16.85
C MET A 292 -11.17 22.82 -18.29
N ASP A 293 -10.81 23.65 -19.29
CA ASP A 293 -10.72 23.24 -20.70
C ASP A 293 -9.68 22.13 -20.93
N THR A 294 -8.65 22.04 -20.09
CA THR A 294 -7.63 20.98 -20.15
C THR A 294 -7.89 19.87 -19.14
N PHE A 295 -8.33 20.23 -17.93
CA PHE A 295 -8.55 19.29 -16.84
C PHE A 295 -9.70 18.31 -17.12
N TYR A 296 -10.89 18.81 -17.49
CA TYR A 296 -12.06 17.94 -17.66
C TYR A 296 -11.90 16.88 -18.76
N PRO A 297 -11.30 17.18 -19.94
CA PRO A 297 -11.01 16.15 -20.93
C PRO A 297 -10.14 15.02 -20.39
N ALA A 298 -9.10 15.34 -19.60
CA ALA A 298 -8.24 14.35 -18.98
C ALA A 298 -9.01 13.50 -17.94
N PHE A 299 -9.75 14.15 -17.03
CA PHE A 299 -10.57 13.50 -16.02
C PHE A 299 -11.62 12.57 -16.64
N ARG A 300 -12.35 13.05 -17.65
CA ARG A 300 -13.35 12.26 -18.39
C ARG A 300 -12.71 11.08 -19.10
N LYS A 301 -11.55 11.27 -19.74
CA LYS A 301 -10.88 10.19 -20.48
C LYS A 301 -10.43 9.08 -19.55
N PHE A 302 -9.85 9.41 -18.39
CA PHE A 302 -9.49 8.41 -17.39
C PHE A 302 -10.71 7.64 -16.89
N GLY A 303 -11.79 8.34 -16.52
CA GLY A 303 -13.05 7.71 -16.12
C GLY A 303 -13.68 6.81 -17.19
N GLN A 304 -13.53 7.14 -18.47
CA GLN A 304 -13.95 6.29 -19.59
C GLN A 304 -13.07 5.04 -19.71
N MET A 305 -11.76 5.16 -19.53
CA MET A 305 -10.84 4.02 -19.60
C MET A 305 -11.08 3.03 -18.45
N LEU A 306 -11.42 3.52 -17.25
CA LEU A 306 -11.83 2.65 -16.13
C LEU A 306 -13.07 1.78 -16.48
N GLN A 307 -13.95 2.26 -17.36
CA GLN A 307 -15.17 1.56 -17.76
C GLN A 307 -14.98 0.63 -18.98
N ASP A 308 -13.79 0.60 -19.57
CA ASP A 308 -13.52 -0.26 -20.72
C ASP A 308 -13.56 -1.73 -20.30
N ALA A 309 -14.28 -2.55 -21.07
CA ALA A 309 -14.46 -3.97 -20.81
C ALA A 309 -13.14 -4.75 -20.71
N GLN A 310 -12.05 -4.25 -21.32
CA GLN A 310 -10.73 -4.86 -21.18
C GLN A 310 -10.20 -4.83 -19.74
N TYR A 311 -10.57 -3.83 -18.93
CA TYR A 311 -10.09 -3.69 -17.55
C TYR A 311 -11.15 -4.11 -16.51
N LEU A 312 -12.42 -4.18 -16.91
CA LEU A 312 -13.54 -4.34 -16.00
C LEU A 312 -13.75 -5.80 -15.59
N MET A 313 -13.27 -6.15 -14.39
CA MET A 313 -13.55 -7.44 -13.78
C MET A 313 -14.96 -7.43 -13.15
N THR A 314 -15.84 -8.33 -13.62
CA THR A 314 -17.23 -8.43 -13.16
C THR A 314 -17.51 -9.80 -12.57
N PHE A 315 -18.00 -9.86 -11.34
CA PHE A 315 -18.28 -11.12 -10.64
C PHE A 315 -19.39 -10.96 -9.60
N ARG A 316 -19.94 -12.09 -9.14
CA ARG A 316 -20.86 -12.13 -7.99
C ARG A 316 -20.07 -12.48 -6.73
N LEU A 317 -20.25 -11.68 -5.68
CA LEU A 317 -19.78 -12.00 -4.33
C LEU A 317 -20.88 -12.75 -3.58
N ASN A 318 -20.59 -13.95 -3.10
CA ASN A 318 -21.54 -14.85 -2.44
C ASN A 318 -21.49 -14.72 -0.92
N ALA A 319 -22.55 -15.15 -0.24
CA ALA A 319 -22.57 -15.16 1.22
C ALA A 319 -21.42 -16.04 1.77
N GLY A 320 -20.73 -15.54 2.80
CA GLY A 320 -19.53 -16.18 3.36
C GLY A 320 -18.23 -15.82 2.64
N GLU A 321 -18.28 -15.05 1.54
CA GLU A 321 -17.09 -14.52 0.90
C GLU A 321 -16.80 -13.08 1.36
N CYS A 322 -15.52 -12.76 1.54
CA CYS A 322 -15.04 -11.41 1.76
C CYS A 322 -14.02 -11.02 0.71
N MET A 323 -14.32 -9.93 0.01
CA MET A 323 -13.34 -9.30 -0.86
C MET A 323 -12.42 -8.42 -0.03
N VAL A 324 -11.12 -8.56 -0.23
CA VAL A 324 -10.11 -7.72 0.39
C VAL A 324 -9.28 -7.08 -0.71
N PHE A 325 -9.14 -5.76 -0.68
CA PHE A 325 -8.47 -5.05 -1.75
C PHE A 325 -7.79 -3.77 -1.27
N ASP A 326 -6.77 -3.38 -2.00
CA ASP A 326 -6.09 -2.11 -1.84
C ASP A 326 -6.95 -0.99 -2.44
N ASN A 327 -7.59 -0.21 -1.58
CA ASN A 327 -8.54 0.85 -1.95
C ASN A 327 -7.88 2.00 -2.73
N HIS A 328 -6.57 2.15 -2.65
CA HIS A 328 -5.82 3.13 -3.45
C HIS A 328 -5.41 2.58 -4.81
N ARG A 329 -5.56 1.29 -5.06
CA ARG A 329 -5.22 0.64 -6.33
C ARG A 329 -6.46 0.22 -7.10
N ILE A 330 -7.45 -0.32 -6.40
CA ILE A 330 -8.61 -0.95 -6.98
C ILE A 330 -9.78 0.03 -6.97
N ALA A 331 -10.14 0.52 -8.16
CA ALA A 331 -11.42 1.18 -8.33
C ALA A 331 -12.50 0.11 -8.34
N HIS A 332 -13.50 0.27 -7.49
CA HIS A 332 -14.56 -0.72 -7.31
C HIS A 332 -15.93 -0.08 -7.42
N GLY A 333 -16.94 -0.89 -7.74
CA GLY A 333 -18.29 -0.45 -7.96
C GLY A 333 -19.26 -1.62 -7.92
N ARG A 334 -20.50 -1.35 -8.29
CA ARG A 334 -21.56 -2.36 -8.28
C ARG A 334 -22.55 -2.12 -9.41
N ALA A 335 -22.88 -3.17 -10.14
CA ALA A 335 -24.01 -3.14 -11.07
C ALA A 335 -25.33 -2.84 -10.33
N SER A 336 -26.35 -2.42 -11.07
CA SER A 336 -27.70 -2.31 -10.52
C SER A 336 -28.24 -3.68 -10.11
N PHE A 337 -29.21 -3.70 -9.20
CA PHE A 337 -29.93 -4.92 -8.81
C PHE A 337 -31.43 -4.65 -8.74
N ILE A 338 -32.23 -5.71 -8.90
CA ILE A 338 -33.69 -5.61 -8.90
C ILE A 338 -34.18 -5.38 -7.47
N LYS A 339 -34.78 -4.21 -7.21
CA LYS A 339 -35.30 -3.85 -5.89
C LYS A 339 -36.41 -4.83 -5.48
N GLY A 340 -36.26 -5.46 -4.31
CA GLY A 340 -37.23 -6.43 -3.78
C GLY A 340 -37.06 -7.87 -4.27
N SER A 341 -36.04 -8.16 -5.11
CA SER A 341 -35.75 -9.53 -5.57
C SER A 341 -35.14 -10.44 -4.50
N GLY A 342 -34.52 -9.87 -3.47
CA GLY A 342 -33.88 -10.61 -2.38
C GLY A 342 -33.13 -9.69 -1.43
N ALA A 343 -32.64 -10.25 -0.32
CA ALA A 343 -31.81 -9.53 0.63
C ALA A 343 -30.37 -9.39 0.10
N ARG A 344 -29.73 -8.26 0.40
CA ARG A 344 -28.31 -8.02 0.11
C ARG A 344 -27.70 -7.22 1.24
N HIS A 345 -26.68 -7.79 1.88
CA HIS A 345 -26.00 -7.19 3.02
C HIS A 345 -24.51 -7.51 2.94
N LEU A 346 -23.70 -6.46 2.82
CA LEU A 346 -22.26 -6.53 2.99
C LEU A 346 -21.87 -5.72 4.22
N ARG A 347 -20.89 -6.21 4.98
CA ARG A 347 -20.27 -5.46 6.06
C ARG A 347 -18.83 -5.16 5.68
N GLY A 348 -18.41 -3.91 5.88
CA GLY A 348 -17.05 -3.49 5.56
C GLY A 348 -16.31 -2.83 6.71
N CYS A 349 -14.99 -2.83 6.58
CA CYS A 349 -14.04 -2.14 7.45
C CYS A 349 -12.75 -1.84 6.67
N TYR A 350 -11.83 -1.12 7.31
CA TYR A 350 -10.56 -0.73 6.71
C TYR A 350 -9.38 -1.05 7.64
N VAL A 351 -8.19 -1.22 7.05
CA VAL A 351 -6.88 -1.14 7.74
C VAL A 351 -5.92 -0.30 6.90
N ASP A 352 -4.80 0.11 7.48
CA ASP A 352 -3.78 0.85 6.77
C ASP A 352 -2.84 -0.07 5.97
N ARG A 353 -2.34 0.42 4.82
CA ARG A 353 -1.29 -0.25 4.02
C ARG A 353 -0.02 -0.49 4.85
N GLY A 354 0.25 0.37 5.83
CA GLY A 354 1.38 0.25 6.75
C GLY A 354 1.31 -1.03 7.59
N ASP A 355 0.14 -1.33 8.14
CA ASP A 355 -0.09 -2.53 8.95
C ASP A 355 0.11 -3.80 8.12
N LEU A 356 -0.50 -3.87 6.93
CA LEU A 356 -0.28 -4.96 5.98
C LEU A 356 1.21 -5.21 5.70
N ARG A 357 1.97 -4.14 5.41
CA ARG A 357 3.41 -4.24 5.12
C ARG A 357 4.19 -4.69 6.36
N SER A 358 3.81 -4.22 7.55
CA SER A 358 4.42 -4.62 8.82
C SER A 358 4.25 -6.11 9.06
N VAL A 359 3.00 -6.61 8.99
CA VAL A 359 2.67 -8.03 9.13
C VAL A 359 3.41 -8.86 8.09
N TYR A 360 3.42 -8.42 6.83
CA TYR A 360 4.13 -9.13 5.77
C TYR A 360 5.63 -9.29 6.06
N ARG A 361 6.33 -8.22 6.50
CA ARG A 361 7.76 -8.30 6.86
C ARG A 361 8.02 -9.36 7.93
N VAL A 362 7.24 -9.32 9.01
CA VAL A 362 7.40 -10.22 10.15
C VAL A 362 7.11 -11.67 9.75
N LEU A 363 5.97 -11.91 9.11
CA LEU A 363 5.53 -13.26 8.78
C LEU A 363 6.37 -13.86 7.65
N ARG A 364 6.70 -13.11 6.59
CA ARG A 364 7.53 -13.66 5.51
C ARG A 364 8.94 -13.98 5.99
N ALA A 365 9.52 -13.19 6.89
CA ALA A 365 10.81 -13.51 7.50
C ALA A 365 10.76 -14.79 8.36
N SER A 366 9.64 -15.01 9.07
CA SER A 366 9.44 -16.19 9.92
C SER A 366 9.05 -17.45 9.13
N TYR A 367 8.39 -17.26 7.98
CA TYR A 367 7.87 -18.30 7.09
C TYR A 367 8.34 -18.06 5.64
N PRO A 368 9.65 -18.22 5.37
CA PRO A 368 10.20 -18.00 4.04
C PRO A 368 9.64 -19.03 3.04
N LYS A 369 9.48 -18.63 1.77
CA LYS A 369 9.18 -19.59 0.70
C LYS A 369 10.43 -20.44 0.44
N ALA A 370 10.23 -21.70 0.04
CA ALA A 370 11.32 -22.66 -0.21
C ALA A 370 12.35 -22.24 -1.29
N GLU A 371 12.11 -21.13 -2.00
CA GLU A 371 13.01 -20.55 -3.00
C GLU A 371 13.68 -19.23 -2.55
N ALA A 372 13.38 -18.75 -1.34
CA ALA A 372 13.93 -17.51 -0.79
C ALA A 372 14.80 -17.81 0.44
N GLU A 373 16.02 -18.30 0.21
CA GLU A 373 17.12 -18.09 1.17
C GLU A 373 17.46 -16.59 1.17
N ILE A 374 16.62 -15.77 1.81
CA ILE A 374 16.99 -14.42 2.20
C ILE A 374 17.66 -14.58 3.56
N THR A 375 18.98 -14.68 3.55
CA THR A 375 19.78 -14.46 4.74
C THR A 375 19.54 -13.04 5.25
N ALA A 376 18.83 -12.88 6.35
CA ALA A 376 19.29 -12.03 7.45
C ALA A 376 18.44 -12.19 8.73
N PRO A 377 19.08 -12.13 9.91
CA PRO A 377 18.41 -11.73 11.14
C PRO A 377 17.98 -10.25 11.07
N LEU A 378 16.98 -9.91 11.89
CA LEU A 378 16.51 -8.55 12.17
C LEU A 378 17.65 -7.62 12.63
#